data_AF-A0A0F9YE79-F1
#
_entry.id   AF-A0A0F9YE79-F1
#
_cell.length_a   1.000
_cell.length_b   1.000
_cell.length_c   1.000
_cell.angle_alpha   90.00
_cell.angle_beta   90.00
_cell.angle_gamma   90.00
#
_symmetry.space_group_name_H-M   'P 1'
#
loop_
_entity.id
_entity.type
_entity.pdbx_description
1 polymer ?
#
loop_
_entity_poly.entity_id
_entity_poly.type
_entity_poly.pdbx_seq_one_letter_code
_entity_poly.pdbx_strand_id
1 'polypeptide(L)'
;MSIVFDILKELNNTTINYKGGCVSLLGIPKFSHYKYGSLKSGVSKLKKRQLIIKDESGWLLTSKGKEYISKKHDSLVQFESPFKKNDSKNLLVMFDIPENKKAEREWLRWHLKKFNYEMIQKSVWRGPSPLPKEFLNYIKKIKIYDNLKMLKISKIIK
;
A
#
# COMPACT_ATOMS: atom_id res chain seq x y z
N MET A 1 4.66 36.93 19.68
CA MET A 1 4.48 35.54 19.23
C MET A 1 5.63 34.72 19.79
N SER A 2 5.40 33.45 20.12
CA SER A 2 6.44 32.55 20.64
C SER A 2 7.28 32.01 19.47
N ILE A 3 8.60 31.84 19.65
CA ILE A 3 9.50 31.18 18.70
C ILE A 3 8.93 29.83 18.23
N VAL A 4 8.28 29.09 19.12
CA VAL A 4 7.64 27.81 18.78
C VAL A 4 6.54 27.99 17.73
N PHE A 5 5.76 29.06 17.84
CA PHE A 5 4.71 29.36 16.87
C PHE A 5 5.29 29.71 15.50
N ASP A 6 6.38 30.50 15.48
CA ASP A 6 7.04 30.88 14.23
C ASP A 6 7.65 29.65 13.53
N ILE A 7 8.28 28.75 14.29
CA ILE A 7 8.76 27.46 13.77
C ILE A 7 7.59 26.65 13.19
N LEU A 8 6.50 26.46 13.92
CA LEU A 8 5.35 25.69 13.44
C LEU A 8 4.72 26.29 12.17
N LYS A 9 4.68 27.62 12.09
CA LYS A 9 4.19 28.35 10.93
C LYS A 9 5.06 28.07 9.70
N GLU A 10 6.37 28.16 9.84
CA GLU A 10 7.31 27.87 8.75
C GLU A 10 7.23 26.41 8.30
N LEU A 11 7.20 25.46 9.24
CA LEU A 11 7.02 24.03 8.92
C LEU A 11 5.70 23.78 8.17
N ASN A 12 4.64 24.49 8.51
CA ASN A 12 3.36 24.35 7.81
C ASN A 12 3.34 25.05 6.44
N ASN A 13 4.16 26.08 6.20
CA ASN A 13 4.18 26.83 4.94
C ASN A 13 4.93 26.10 3.81
N THR A 14 5.92 25.29 4.16
CA THR A 14 6.61 24.43 3.20
C THR A 14 5.65 23.42 2.55
N THR A 15 5.88 23.06 1.29
CA THR A 15 5.05 22.09 0.55
C THR A 15 5.90 20.99 -0.06
N ILE A 16 5.50 19.74 0.13
CA ILE A 16 6.17 18.54 -0.40
C ILE A 16 5.14 17.58 -1.00
N ASN A 17 5.59 16.72 -1.91
CA ASN A 17 4.77 15.66 -2.48
C ASN A 17 4.96 14.36 -1.68
N TYR A 18 3.88 13.86 -1.07
CA TYR A 18 3.89 12.62 -0.30
C TYR A 18 2.71 11.74 -0.70
N LYS A 19 2.98 10.47 -1.02
CA LYS A 19 1.96 9.48 -1.46
C LYS A 19 1.00 10.00 -2.54
N GLY A 20 1.52 10.82 -3.46
CA GLY A 20 0.76 11.39 -4.58
C GLY A 20 -0.10 12.62 -4.25
N GLY A 21 0.05 13.21 -3.07
CA GLY A 21 -0.61 14.45 -2.68
C GLY A 21 0.37 15.52 -2.19
N CYS A 22 0.00 16.80 -2.36
CA CYS A 22 0.73 17.92 -1.80
C CYS A 22 0.38 18.09 -0.31
N VAL A 23 1.38 18.07 0.56
CA VAL A 23 1.26 18.19 2.02
C VAL A 23 2.28 19.18 2.56
N SER A 24 2.05 19.73 3.75
CA SER A 24 3.09 20.46 4.48
C SER A 24 4.13 19.51 5.09
N LEU A 25 5.22 20.05 5.66
CA LEU A 25 6.21 19.22 6.34
C LEU A 25 5.64 18.48 7.56
N LEU A 26 4.54 18.98 8.14
CA LEU A 26 3.75 18.31 9.18
C LEU A 26 2.80 17.23 8.62
N GLY A 27 2.80 17.00 7.30
CA GLY A 27 1.92 16.04 6.63
C GLY A 27 0.49 16.53 6.45
N ILE A 28 0.20 17.82 6.71
CA ILE A 28 -1.15 18.38 6.57
C ILE A 28 -1.44 18.60 5.08
N PRO A 29 -2.54 18.06 4.52
CA PRO A 29 -2.86 18.24 3.11
C PRO A 29 -3.03 19.71 2.73
N LYS A 30 -2.40 20.11 1.62
CA LYS A 30 -2.52 21.45 1.05
C LYS A 30 -3.48 21.42 -0.13
N PHE A 31 -4.68 21.95 0.09
CA PHE A 31 -5.75 21.93 -0.91
C PHE A 31 -5.73 23.12 -1.88
N SER A 32 -4.75 24.04 -1.76
CA SER A 32 -4.64 25.25 -2.60
C SER A 32 -4.63 24.98 -4.10
N HIS A 33 -4.08 23.83 -4.52
CA HIS A 33 -3.99 23.41 -5.91
C HIS A 33 -5.32 22.84 -6.47
N TYR A 34 -6.31 22.57 -5.62
CA TYR A 34 -7.57 21.98 -6.04
C TYR A 34 -8.65 23.05 -6.22
N LYS A 35 -9.38 22.99 -7.33
CA LYS A 35 -10.58 23.80 -7.54
C LYS A 35 -11.60 23.51 -6.44
N TYR A 36 -12.27 24.55 -5.95
CA TYR A 36 -13.29 24.43 -4.90
C TYR A 36 -14.38 23.39 -5.23
N GLY A 37 -14.82 23.32 -6.50
CA GLY A 37 -15.79 22.31 -6.96
C GLY A 37 -15.30 20.86 -6.79
N SER A 38 -14.01 20.60 -6.98
CA SER A 38 -13.41 19.27 -6.77
C SER A 38 -13.40 18.89 -5.28
N LEU A 39 -13.09 19.85 -4.41
CA LEU A 39 -13.15 19.64 -2.95
C LEU A 39 -14.59 19.40 -2.49
N LYS A 40 -15.52 20.24 -2.92
CA LYS A 40 -16.95 20.12 -2.59
C LYS A 40 -17.53 18.77 -3.03
N SER A 41 -17.20 18.33 -4.24
CA SER A 41 -17.64 17.03 -4.76
C SER A 41 -16.97 15.86 -4.00
N GLY A 42 -15.71 15.98 -3.61
CA GLY A 42 -15.03 15.03 -2.71
C GLY A 42 -15.75 14.89 -1.37
N VAL A 43 -16.02 16.00 -0.69
CA VAL A 43 -16.75 16.04 0.59
C VAL A 43 -18.16 15.44 0.43
N SER A 44 -18.87 15.78 -0.64
CA SER A 44 -20.21 15.21 -0.91
C SER A 44 -20.17 13.69 -1.07
N LYS A 45 -19.17 13.14 -1.76
CA LYS A 45 -18.97 11.68 -1.88
C LYS A 45 -18.72 11.03 -0.52
N LEU A 46 -17.91 11.66 0.34
CA LEU A 46 -17.64 11.16 1.69
C LEU A 46 -18.90 11.17 2.57
N LYS A 47 -19.72 12.23 2.48
CA LYS A 47 -21.00 12.33 3.17
C LYS A 47 -22.00 11.28 2.66
N LYS A 48 -22.13 11.09 1.34
CA LYS A 48 -23.00 10.06 0.73
C LYS A 48 -22.62 8.65 1.17
N ARG A 49 -21.33 8.39 1.39
CA ARG A 49 -20.82 7.11 1.92
C ARG A 49 -20.96 6.97 3.44
N GLN A 50 -21.42 8.02 4.13
CA GLN A 50 -21.54 8.11 5.58
C GLN A 50 -20.19 7.92 6.29
N LEU A 51 -19.10 8.43 5.70
CA LEU A 51 -17.78 8.37 6.32
C LEU A 51 -17.52 9.58 7.23
N ILE A 52 -18.08 10.73 6.86
CA ILE A 52 -17.97 11.98 7.61
C ILE A 52 -19.35 12.54 7.92
N ILE A 53 -19.44 13.27 9.04
CA ILE A 53 -20.59 14.07 9.45
C ILE A 53 -20.14 15.52 9.65
N LYS A 54 -21.07 16.45 9.48
CA LYS A 54 -20.84 17.87 9.78
C LYS A 54 -21.36 18.14 11.18
N ASP A 55 -20.49 18.68 12.02
CA ASP A 55 -20.77 19.18 13.35
C ASP A 55 -20.67 20.72 13.36
N GLU A 56 -21.05 21.36 14.46
CA GLU A 56 -20.95 22.82 14.63
C GLU A 56 -19.50 23.30 14.49
N SER A 57 -18.56 22.50 14.97
CA SER A 57 -17.12 22.79 14.97
C SER A 57 -16.39 22.42 13.67
N GLY A 58 -17.02 21.64 12.77
CA GLY A 58 -16.37 21.20 11.54
C GLY A 58 -16.83 19.84 11.02
N TRP A 59 -15.88 19.05 10.48
CA TRP A 59 -16.15 17.72 9.94
C TRP A 59 -15.58 16.65 10.87
N LEU A 60 -16.43 15.69 11.28
CA LEU A 60 -16.04 14.58 12.15
C LEU A 60 -16.12 13.26 11.38
N LEU A 61 -15.24 12.32 11.74
CA LEU A 61 -15.28 10.94 11.24
C LEU A 61 -16.33 10.14 11.99
N THR A 62 -17.19 9.46 11.24
CA THR A 62 -18.12 8.48 11.80
C THR A 62 -17.40 7.19 12.21
N SER A 63 -18.05 6.30 12.96
CA SER A 63 -17.53 4.96 13.24
C SER A 63 -17.16 4.20 11.95
N LYS A 64 -18.00 4.32 10.91
CA LYS A 64 -17.75 3.74 9.58
C LYS A 64 -16.55 4.40 8.88
N GLY A 65 -16.37 5.71 9.05
CA GLY A 65 -15.21 6.45 8.59
C GLY A 65 -13.91 5.97 9.25
N LYS A 66 -13.93 5.77 10.57
CA LYS A 66 -12.81 5.23 11.33
C LYS A 66 -12.48 3.80 10.89
N GLU A 67 -13.49 2.94 10.73
CA GLU A 67 -13.31 1.57 10.23
C GLU A 67 -12.76 1.56 8.79
N TYR A 68 -13.25 2.44 7.92
CA TYR A 68 -12.74 2.59 6.55
C TYR A 68 -11.27 3.00 6.54
N ILE A 69 -10.87 3.91 7.42
CA ILE A 69 -9.47 4.32 7.58
C ILE A 69 -8.65 3.18 8.16
N SER A 70 -9.13 2.47 9.18
CA SER A 70 -8.46 1.31 9.76
C SER A 70 -8.21 0.23 8.70
N LYS A 71 -9.21 -0.12 7.88
CA LYS A 71 -9.05 -1.07 6.75
C LYS A 71 -8.06 -0.60 5.68
N LYS A 72 -7.91 0.72 5.52
CA LYS A 72 -6.93 1.34 4.60
C LYS A 72 -5.53 1.43 5.23
N HIS A 73 -5.45 1.59 6.54
CA HIS A 73 -4.23 1.61 7.35
C HIS A 73 -3.71 0.22 7.67
N ASP A 74 -4.57 -0.80 7.62
CA ASP A 74 -4.22 -2.22 7.50
C ASP A 74 -3.59 -2.44 6.12
N SER A 75 -2.46 -1.77 5.91
CA SER A 75 -1.53 -2.10 4.86
C SER A 75 -1.26 -3.59 4.98
N LEU A 76 -1.43 -4.30 3.87
CA LEU A 76 -1.13 -5.72 3.78
C LEU A 76 0.19 -6.01 4.53
N VAL A 77 0.17 -7.05 5.37
CA VAL A 77 1.22 -7.35 6.35
C VAL A 77 2.59 -7.37 5.67
N GLN A 78 3.58 -6.79 6.31
CA GLN A 78 4.95 -6.84 5.82
C GLN A 78 5.70 -7.99 6.49
N PHE A 79 6.46 -8.72 5.67
CA PHE A 79 7.31 -9.82 6.11
C PHE A 79 8.76 -9.44 5.89
N GLU A 80 9.62 -9.81 6.83
CA GLU A 80 11.06 -9.72 6.61
C GLU A 80 11.54 -10.80 5.65
N SER A 81 12.58 -10.48 4.87
CA SER A 81 13.16 -11.45 3.95
C SER A 81 13.96 -12.48 4.74
N PRO A 82 13.60 -13.77 4.72
CA PRO A 82 14.44 -14.80 5.31
C PRO A 82 15.66 -15.13 4.43
N PHE A 83 15.71 -14.59 3.21
CA PHE A 83 16.68 -14.97 2.19
C PHE A 83 17.85 -13.99 2.08
N LYS A 84 19.03 -14.55 1.83
CA LYS A 84 20.23 -13.79 1.49
C LYS A 84 20.27 -13.50 -0.01
N LYS A 85 21.06 -12.50 -0.40
CA LYS A 85 21.17 -12.05 -1.80
C LYS A 85 21.69 -13.13 -2.76
N ASN A 86 22.47 -14.08 -2.25
CA ASN A 86 23.13 -15.14 -3.02
C ASN A 86 22.43 -16.50 -2.93
N ASP A 87 21.22 -16.58 -2.37
CA ASP A 87 20.51 -17.84 -2.26
C ASP A 87 20.15 -18.41 -3.64
N SER A 88 20.16 -19.74 -3.76
CA SER A 88 19.90 -20.45 -5.01
C SER A 88 18.48 -20.18 -5.51
N LYS A 89 18.36 -19.61 -6.72
CA LYS A 89 17.08 -19.21 -7.32
C LYS A 89 16.42 -20.37 -8.06
N ASN A 90 15.86 -21.29 -7.27
CA ASN A 90 15.31 -22.57 -7.74
C ASN A 90 13.78 -22.65 -7.69
N LEU A 91 13.08 -21.58 -7.29
CA LEU A 91 11.62 -21.50 -7.29
C LEU A 91 11.14 -20.56 -8.38
N LEU A 92 10.18 -21.01 -9.18
CA LEU A 92 9.36 -20.17 -10.04
C LEU A 92 8.02 -19.91 -9.36
N VAL A 93 7.63 -18.65 -9.23
CA VAL A 93 6.34 -18.21 -8.72
C VAL A 93 5.62 -17.50 -9.84
N MET A 94 4.46 -18.03 -10.22
CA MET A 94 3.57 -17.47 -11.22
C MET A 94 2.25 -17.10 -10.55
N PHE A 95 1.63 -16.00 -10.96
CA PHE A 95 0.32 -15.65 -10.43
C PHE A 95 -0.58 -14.99 -11.47
N ASP A 96 -1.88 -15.27 -11.39
CA ASP A 96 -2.89 -14.59 -12.21
C ASP A 96 -3.94 -13.94 -11.31
N ILE A 97 -3.63 -12.75 -10.82
CA ILE A 97 -4.48 -12.02 -9.87
C ILE A 97 -5.33 -11.01 -10.65
N PRO A 98 -6.68 -11.01 -10.52
CA PRO A 98 -7.56 -10.11 -11.26
C PRO A 98 -7.40 -8.63 -10.88
N GLU A 99 -7.83 -7.72 -11.78
CA GLU A 99 -7.60 -6.26 -11.64
C GLU A 99 -8.32 -5.63 -10.45
N ASN A 100 -9.45 -6.23 -10.03
CA ASN A 100 -10.14 -5.84 -8.81
C ASN A 100 -9.29 -6.03 -7.53
N LYS A 101 -8.24 -6.85 -7.59
CA LYS A 101 -7.26 -7.11 -6.51
C LYS A 101 -5.88 -6.51 -6.80
N LYS A 102 -5.84 -5.33 -7.39
CA LYS A 102 -4.59 -4.63 -7.74
C LYS A 102 -3.69 -4.38 -6.54
N ALA A 103 -4.25 -4.06 -5.37
CA ALA A 103 -3.46 -3.79 -4.17
C ALA A 103 -2.69 -5.02 -3.69
N GLU A 104 -3.34 -6.18 -3.69
CA GLU A 104 -2.77 -7.48 -3.35
C GLU A 104 -1.70 -7.90 -4.35
N ARG A 105 -1.94 -7.66 -5.64
CA ARG A 105 -0.97 -7.92 -6.70
C ARG A 105 0.30 -7.10 -6.51
N GLU A 106 0.18 -5.79 -6.31
CA GLU A 106 1.34 -4.92 -6.10
C GLU A 106 2.08 -5.24 -4.80
N TRP A 107 1.35 -5.58 -3.74
CA TRP A 107 1.94 -6.03 -2.48
C TRP A 107 2.73 -7.33 -2.62
N LEU A 108 2.21 -8.31 -3.38
CA LEU A 108 2.90 -9.56 -3.66
C LEU A 108 4.19 -9.30 -4.44
N ARG A 109 4.14 -8.47 -5.48
CA ARG A 109 5.32 -8.07 -6.27
C ARG A 109 6.37 -7.39 -5.40
N TRP A 110 5.94 -6.48 -4.51
CA TRP A 110 6.83 -5.79 -3.59
C TRP A 110 7.54 -6.78 -2.65
N HIS A 111 6.80 -7.76 -2.10
CA HIS A 111 7.36 -8.81 -1.24
C HIS A 111 8.32 -9.74 -1.99
N LEU A 112 7.96 -10.17 -3.20
CA LEU A 112 8.84 -11.00 -4.03
C LEU A 112 10.16 -10.28 -4.32
N LYS A 113 10.10 -8.98 -4.63
CA LYS A 113 11.30 -8.16 -4.79
C LYS A 113 12.10 -8.05 -3.48
N LYS A 114 11.43 -7.87 -2.33
CA LYS A 114 12.06 -7.87 -0.99
C LYS A 114 12.76 -9.21 -0.69
N PHE A 115 12.20 -10.32 -1.17
CA PHE A 115 12.73 -11.68 -1.02
C PHE A 115 13.81 -12.06 -2.06
N ASN A 116 14.38 -11.07 -2.76
CA ASN A 116 15.39 -11.25 -3.81
C ASN A 116 14.93 -12.09 -5.02
N TYR A 117 13.62 -12.11 -5.30
CA TYR A 117 13.11 -12.70 -6.53
C TYR A 117 13.36 -11.75 -7.71
N GLU A 118 13.74 -12.34 -8.83
CA GLU A 118 13.88 -11.68 -10.12
C GLU A 118 12.59 -11.83 -10.93
N MET A 119 12.15 -10.74 -11.55
CA MET A 119 11.01 -10.76 -12.46
C MET A 119 11.48 -11.26 -13.82
N ILE A 120 10.96 -12.41 -14.26
CA ILE A 120 11.17 -12.93 -15.62
C ILE A 120 10.12 -12.33 -16.55
N GLN A 121 8.88 -12.21 -16.07
CA GLN A 121 7.76 -11.59 -16.79
C GLN A 121 6.82 -10.91 -15.78
N LYS A 122 5.86 -10.09 -16.25
CA LYS A 122 4.94 -9.31 -15.41
C LYS A 122 4.20 -10.12 -14.32
N SER A 123 4.08 -11.43 -14.46
CA SER A 123 3.45 -12.32 -13.48
C SER A 123 4.28 -13.55 -13.14
N VAL A 124 5.56 -13.58 -13.55
CA VAL A 124 6.45 -14.74 -13.41
C VAL A 124 7.74 -14.29 -12.75
N TRP A 125 8.02 -14.88 -11.60
CA TRP A 125 9.13 -14.51 -10.74
C TRP A 125 9.97 -15.71 -10.39
N ARG A 126 11.28 -15.53 -10.28
CA ARG A 126 12.23 -16.59 -9.94
C ARG A 126 13.03 -16.19 -8.72
N GLY A 127 13.14 -17.08 -7.74
CA GLY A 127 13.84 -16.78 -6.50
C GLY A 127 14.11 -17.98 -5.61
N PRO A 128 14.54 -17.73 -4.37
CA PRO A 128 14.94 -18.78 -3.44
C PRO A 128 13.75 -19.58 -2.89
N SER A 129 13.95 -20.90 -2.78
CA SER A 129 12.98 -21.84 -2.19
C SER A 129 13.43 -22.24 -0.78
N PRO A 130 12.51 -22.54 0.15
CA PRO A 130 11.04 -22.40 0.09
C PRO A 130 10.57 -21.03 0.61
N LEU A 131 9.41 -20.56 0.14
CA LEU A 131 8.79 -19.35 0.69
C LEU A 131 8.48 -19.51 2.20
N PRO A 132 8.65 -18.45 3.01
CA PRO A 132 8.38 -18.51 4.45
C PRO A 132 6.92 -18.93 4.75
N LYS A 133 6.75 -19.81 5.76
CA LYS A 133 5.44 -20.38 6.11
C LYS A 133 4.41 -19.31 6.49
N GLU A 134 4.83 -18.30 7.25
CA GLU A 134 3.97 -17.19 7.68
C GLU A 134 3.45 -16.39 6.48
N PHE A 135 4.30 -16.15 5.49
CA PHE A 135 3.94 -15.49 4.24
C PHE A 135 2.90 -16.30 3.46
N LEU A 136 3.10 -17.61 3.33
CA LEU A 136 2.13 -18.49 2.67
C LEU A 136 0.78 -18.54 3.41
N ASN A 137 0.79 -18.57 4.74
CA ASN A 137 -0.42 -18.51 5.56
C ASN A 137 -1.18 -17.20 5.36
N TYR A 138 -0.46 -16.08 5.24
CA TYR A 138 -1.08 -14.79 4.98
C TYR A 138 -1.68 -14.70 3.57
N ILE A 139 -0.98 -15.20 2.55
CA ILE A 139 -1.49 -15.31 1.17
C ILE A 139 -2.81 -16.10 1.13
N LYS A 140 -2.93 -17.17 1.92
CA LYS A 140 -4.18 -17.92 2.09
C LYS A 140 -5.27 -17.07 2.76
N LYS A 141 -4.93 -16.35 3.83
CA LYS A 141 -5.86 -15.45 4.56
C LYS A 141 -6.46 -14.38 3.65
N ILE A 142 -5.67 -13.80 2.74
CA ILE A 142 -6.12 -12.78 1.78
C ILE A 142 -6.75 -13.36 0.49
N LYS A 143 -6.92 -14.69 0.42
CA LYS A 143 -7.58 -15.40 -0.70
C LYS A 143 -6.95 -15.09 -2.07
N ILE A 144 -5.62 -15.07 -2.14
CA ILE A 144 -4.90 -15.02 -3.42
C ILE A 144 -4.04 -16.26 -3.66
N TYR A 145 -4.05 -17.22 -2.73
CA TYR A 145 -3.28 -18.46 -2.83
C TYR A 145 -3.65 -19.30 -4.05
N ASP A 146 -4.94 -19.39 -4.37
CA ASP A 146 -5.46 -20.20 -5.49
C ASP A 146 -5.03 -19.66 -6.86
N ASN A 147 -4.69 -18.37 -6.91
CA ASN A 147 -4.19 -17.68 -8.09
C ASN A 147 -2.67 -17.86 -8.25
N LEU A 148 -1.99 -18.52 -7.31
CA LEU A 148 -0.55 -18.68 -7.26
C LEU A 148 -0.13 -20.09 -7.68
N LYS A 149 0.81 -20.20 -8.61
CA LYS A 149 1.44 -21.46 -9.04
C LYS A 149 2.92 -21.40 -8.71
N MET A 150 3.41 -22.40 -7.97
CA MET A 150 4.82 -22.50 -7.60
C MET A 150 5.42 -23.75 -8.22
N LEU A 151 6.52 -23.60 -8.96
CA LEU A 151 7.21 -24.70 -9.60
C LEU A 151 8.68 -24.71 -9.15
N LYS A 152 9.16 -25.86 -8.71
CA LYS A 152 10.59 -26.05 -8.41
C LYS A 152 11.34 -26.30 -9.72
N ILE A 153 12.34 -25.47 -9.99
CA ILE A 153 13.18 -25.59 -11.18
C ILE A 153 14.35 -26.53 -10.84
N SER A 154 14.52 -27.60 -11.61
CA SER A 154 15.65 -28.54 -11.50
C SER A 154 16.76 -28.27 -12.50
N LYS A 155 16.41 -27.92 -13.75
CA LYS A 155 17.36 -27.66 -14.83
C LYS A 155 16.89 -26.46 -15.65
N ILE A 156 17.81 -25.53 -15.91
CA ILE A 156 17.60 -24.43 -16.86
C ILE A 156 18.32 -24.85 -18.14
N ILE A 157 17.57 -24.99 -19.22
CA ILE A 157 18.14 -25.16 -20.55
C ILE A 157 18.33 -23.75 -21.10
N LYS A 158 19.59 -23.39 -21.37
CA LYS A 158 19.96 -22.14 -22.02
C LYS A 158 20.11 -22.37 -23.51
#